data_AF-A0AAU4CS63-F1
#
_entry.id   AF-A0AAU4CS63-F1
#
_cell.length_a   1.000
_cell.length_b   1.000
_cell.length_c   1.000
_cell.angle_alpha   90.00
_cell.angle_beta   90.00
_cell.angle_gamma   90.00
#
_symmetry.space_group_name_H-M   'P 1'
#
loop_
_entity.id
_entity.type
_entity.pdbx_description
1 polymer ?
#
loop_
_entity_poly.entity_id
_entity_poly.type
_entity_poly.pdbx_seq_one_letter_code
_entity_poly.pdbx_strand_id
1 'polypeptide(L)'
;MQTKSVASAVAVGASSLALVVGMAPSAGAVAKTSHSKPYSATVAMWSKPLKRCVYVKLTGRVEFKHYYWQMKGAKDHAYTDVKLKDPSMTATTYTSCSGGKRAKLTKLQLTQRWYESTKCKMNAKVAVGVWSLSVTPTLECGKRKAATRATTYNETLWKYSQSNSGRPASFDGMVRVSLKKEKLCLSARPEVTAYVKGASDSWTKTVKVCVKR
;
A
#
# COMPACT_ATOMS: atom_id res chain seq x y z
N MET A 1 -17.18 -75.58 -25.24
CA MET A 1 -16.27 -76.67 -24.83
C MET A 1 -14.86 -76.12 -24.73
N GLN A 2 -14.21 -76.33 -23.59
CA GLN A 2 -12.82 -75.95 -23.30
C GLN A 2 -11.81 -76.84 -24.04
N THR A 3 -10.67 -76.27 -24.44
CA THR A 3 -9.28 -76.82 -24.29
C THR A 3 -8.29 -75.76 -24.80
N LYS A 4 -7.48 -75.16 -23.92
CA LYS A 4 -6.05 -75.43 -23.59
C LYS A 4 -5.01 -74.79 -24.53
N SER A 5 -4.42 -73.70 -24.01
CA SER A 5 -3.00 -73.27 -23.96
C SER A 5 -1.98 -73.79 -24.98
N VAL A 6 -1.24 -72.88 -25.63
CA VAL A 6 0.24 -72.93 -25.79
C VAL A 6 0.80 -71.49 -25.87
N ALA A 7 1.83 -71.22 -25.07
CA ALA A 7 2.62 -70.00 -25.09
C ALA A 7 3.58 -69.96 -26.29
N SER A 8 3.82 -68.79 -26.87
CA SER A 8 5.04 -68.53 -27.63
C SER A 8 5.42 -67.06 -27.45
N ALA A 9 6.49 -66.87 -26.69
CA ALA A 9 7.18 -65.61 -26.55
C ALA A 9 7.96 -65.33 -27.85
N VAL A 10 7.79 -64.14 -28.41
CA VAL A 10 8.74 -63.57 -29.35
C VAL A 10 9.14 -62.20 -28.81
N ALA A 11 10.29 -62.18 -28.14
CA ALA A 11 11.00 -60.97 -27.80
C ALA A 11 11.91 -60.62 -28.99
N VAL A 12 11.57 -59.54 -29.69
CA VAL A 12 12.46 -58.76 -30.57
C VAL A 12 11.98 -57.34 -30.33
N GLY A 13 12.73 -56.39 -29.79
CA GLY A 13 14.12 -56.05 -30.01
C GLY A 13 14.10 -54.52 -30.05
N ALA A 14 14.83 -53.90 -29.12
CA ALA A 14 14.73 -52.50 -28.77
C ALA A 14 15.08 -51.53 -29.92
N SER A 15 14.38 -50.40 -29.96
CA SER A 15 14.94 -49.09 -30.34
C SER A 15 14.00 -47.99 -29.84
N SER A 16 13.92 -47.82 -28.52
CA SER A 16 13.44 -46.57 -27.95
C SER A 16 14.50 -45.51 -28.22
N LEU A 17 14.28 -44.70 -29.26
CA LEU A 17 14.84 -43.35 -29.32
C LEU A 17 14.35 -42.62 -28.07
N ALA A 18 15.13 -42.69 -27.01
CA ALA A 18 15.02 -41.81 -25.87
C ALA A 18 15.30 -40.41 -26.41
N LEU A 19 14.23 -39.70 -26.78
CA LEU A 19 14.25 -38.25 -26.78
C LEU A 19 14.67 -37.86 -25.37
N VAL A 20 15.95 -37.56 -25.21
CA VAL A 20 16.46 -36.77 -24.09
C VAL A 20 15.77 -35.43 -24.27
N VAL A 21 14.58 -35.30 -23.68
CA VAL A 21 13.98 -34.02 -23.38
C VAL A 21 14.96 -33.40 -22.41
N GLY A 22 15.93 -32.68 -22.97
CA GLY A 22 16.78 -31.81 -22.20
C GLY A 22 15.85 -30.90 -21.45
N MET A 23 15.66 -31.18 -20.16
CA MET A 23 15.04 -30.24 -19.24
C MET A 23 15.95 -29.02 -19.30
N ALA A 24 15.54 -28.03 -20.09
CA ALA A 24 16.14 -26.71 -20.02
C ALA A 24 16.18 -26.35 -18.54
N PRO A 25 17.33 -25.91 -18.00
CA PRO A 25 17.40 -25.49 -16.61
C PRO A 25 16.31 -24.47 -16.39
N SER A 26 15.37 -24.81 -15.50
CA SER A 26 14.31 -23.92 -15.08
C SER A 26 14.97 -22.62 -14.66
N ALA A 27 14.72 -21.55 -15.43
CA ALA A 27 15.19 -20.22 -15.09
C ALA A 27 14.78 -19.97 -13.63
N GLY A 28 15.76 -19.90 -12.73
CA GLY A 28 15.55 -19.87 -11.29
C GLY A 28 14.68 -18.67 -10.92
N ALA A 29 13.39 -18.90 -10.72
CA ALA A 29 12.47 -17.87 -10.29
C ALA A 29 12.92 -17.41 -8.90
N VAL A 30 13.35 -16.15 -8.79
CA VAL A 30 13.77 -15.59 -7.51
C VAL A 30 12.60 -15.66 -6.54
N ALA A 31 12.73 -16.47 -5.48
CA ALA A 31 11.67 -16.67 -4.51
C ALA A 31 11.32 -15.33 -3.83
N LYS A 32 10.06 -14.91 -3.97
CA LYS A 32 9.53 -13.69 -3.34
C LYS A 32 8.74 -14.06 -2.10
N THR A 33 9.11 -13.49 -0.96
CA THR A 33 8.37 -13.65 0.31
C THR A 33 7.31 -12.56 0.42
N SER A 34 6.08 -12.93 0.81
CA SER A 34 5.00 -11.98 1.01
C SER A 34 4.95 -11.52 2.47
N HIS A 35 4.79 -10.22 2.68
CA HIS A 35 4.73 -9.58 3.98
C HIS A 35 3.49 -8.70 4.09
N SER A 36 2.96 -8.57 5.30
CA SER A 36 1.85 -7.68 5.61
C SER A 36 2.11 -7.03 6.95
N LYS A 37 2.43 -5.73 6.96
CA LYS A 37 2.87 -5.02 8.16
C LYS A 37 1.89 -3.91 8.53
N PRO A 38 1.44 -3.83 9.79
CA PRO A 38 0.57 -2.76 10.22
C PRO A 38 1.33 -1.43 10.25
N TYR A 39 0.60 -0.33 10.10
CA TYR A 39 1.12 1.01 10.36
C TYR A 39 0.14 1.84 11.18
N SER A 40 0.71 2.83 11.88
CA SER A 40 -0.04 3.89 12.53
C SER A 40 0.77 5.18 12.46
N ALA A 41 0.15 6.26 12.00
CA ALA A 41 0.75 7.59 12.00
C ALA A 41 -0.29 8.59 12.50
N THR A 42 0.15 9.55 13.32
CA THR A 42 -0.73 10.58 13.87
C THR A 42 -0.14 11.95 13.59
N VAL A 43 -0.99 12.89 13.20
CA VAL A 43 -0.65 14.32 13.13
C VAL A 43 -1.68 15.14 13.88
N ALA A 44 -1.22 16.23 14.49
CA ALA A 44 -2.09 17.23 15.10
C ALA A 44 -1.90 18.56 14.36
N MET A 45 -2.99 19.29 14.17
CA MET A 45 -3.02 20.56 13.44
C MET A 45 -3.89 21.55 14.21
N TRP A 46 -3.31 22.70 14.58
CA TRP A 46 -4.03 23.77 15.25
C TRP A 46 -4.58 24.77 14.24
N SER A 47 -5.88 25.03 14.33
CA SER A 47 -6.54 26.13 13.65
C SER A 47 -6.58 27.35 14.55
N LYS A 48 -5.87 28.41 14.16
CA LYS A 48 -6.08 29.74 14.76
C LYS A 48 -7.51 30.26 14.52
N PRO A 49 -8.07 30.27 13.29
CA PRO A 49 -9.39 30.84 13.04
C PRO A 49 -10.53 30.04 13.68
N LEU A 50 -10.44 28.70 13.73
CA LEU A 50 -11.49 27.89 14.35
C LEU A 50 -11.30 27.72 15.86
N LYS A 51 -10.11 28.05 16.39
CA LYS A 51 -9.69 27.73 17.78
C LYS A 51 -9.91 26.25 18.09
N ARG A 52 -9.51 25.39 17.16
CA ARG A 52 -9.66 23.93 17.24
C ARG A 52 -8.35 23.25 16.91
N CYS A 53 -8.07 22.17 17.61
CA CYS A 53 -7.05 21.21 17.22
C CYS A 53 -7.69 20.01 16.55
N VAL A 54 -7.22 19.63 15.37
CA VAL A 54 -7.63 18.40 14.69
C VAL A 54 -6.49 17.39 14.75
N TYR A 55 -6.75 16.24 15.36
CA TYR A 55 -5.86 15.08 15.34
C TYR A 55 -6.32 14.14 14.25
N VAL A 56 -5.40 13.81 13.35
CA VAL A 56 -5.63 12.83 12.30
C VAL A 56 -4.77 11.62 12.59
N LYS A 57 -5.42 10.47 12.74
CA LYS A 57 -4.78 9.16 12.88
C LYS A 57 -5.00 8.36 11.60
N LEU A 58 -3.91 7.95 10.98
CA LEU A 58 -3.87 7.06 9.83
C LEU A 58 -3.45 5.66 10.30
N THR A 59 -4.22 4.65 9.95
CA THR A 59 -3.92 3.24 10.25
C THR A 59 -4.18 2.35 9.06
N GLY A 60 -3.63 1.15 9.06
CA GLY A 60 -3.88 0.14 8.03
C GLY A 60 -2.73 -0.86 7.96
N ARG A 61 -2.59 -1.53 6.81
CA ARG A 61 -1.48 -2.44 6.54
C ARG A 61 -0.83 -2.14 5.20
N VAL A 62 0.49 -2.29 5.14
CA VAL A 62 1.24 -2.34 3.88
C VAL A 62 1.55 -3.81 3.59
N GLU A 63 0.98 -4.32 2.50
CA GLU A 63 1.33 -5.63 1.95
C GLU A 63 2.38 -5.45 0.86
N PHE A 64 3.38 -6.32 0.80
CA PHE A 64 4.43 -6.26 -0.21
C PHE A 64 5.10 -7.62 -0.38
N LYS A 65 5.71 -7.83 -1.55
CA LYS A 65 6.65 -8.93 -1.79
C LYS A 65 8.08 -8.45 -1.64
N HIS A 66 8.90 -9.20 -0.92
CA HIS A 66 10.32 -8.94 -0.67
C HIS A 66 11.18 -10.07 -1.22
N TYR A 67 12.31 -9.68 -1.81
CA TYR A 67 13.41 -10.58 -2.14
C TYR A 67 14.74 -9.82 -2.14
N TYR A 68 15.85 -10.56 -2.11
CA TYR A 68 17.19 -9.97 -2.28
C TYR A 68 17.50 -9.83 -3.76
N TRP A 69 17.83 -8.62 -4.19
CA TRP A 69 18.28 -8.34 -5.54
C TRP A 69 19.80 -8.33 -5.57
N GLN A 70 20.41 -9.14 -6.44
CA GLN A 70 21.85 -9.16 -6.64
C GLN A 70 22.18 -8.86 -8.10
N MET A 71 22.93 -7.78 -8.35
CA MET A 71 23.53 -7.51 -9.67
C MET A 71 24.95 -6.98 -9.49
N LYS A 72 25.90 -7.55 -10.25
CA LYS A 72 27.31 -7.12 -10.29
C LYS A 72 27.94 -6.93 -8.89
N GLY A 73 27.70 -7.87 -7.97
CA GLY A 73 28.23 -7.84 -6.61
C GLY A 73 27.48 -6.96 -5.60
N ALA A 74 26.58 -6.08 -6.04
CA ALA A 74 25.73 -5.30 -5.15
C ALA A 74 24.49 -6.11 -4.74
N LYS A 75 24.22 -6.16 -3.43
CA LYS A 75 23.02 -6.76 -2.84
C LYS A 75 22.11 -5.65 -2.32
N ASP A 76 20.84 -5.69 -2.70
CA ASP A 76 19.79 -4.75 -2.29
C ASP A 76 18.55 -5.52 -1.79
N HIS A 77 17.70 -4.87 -0.99
CA HIS A 77 16.33 -5.33 -0.80
C HIS A 77 15.47 -4.79 -1.94
N ALA A 78 14.73 -5.69 -2.60
CA ALA A 78 13.72 -5.33 -3.58
C ALA A 78 12.32 -5.54 -3.00
N TYR A 79 11.48 -4.49 -3.12
CA TYR A 79 10.07 -4.52 -2.77
C TYR A 79 9.23 -4.39 -4.03
N THR A 80 8.25 -5.27 -4.18
CA THR A 80 7.32 -5.34 -5.32
C THR A 80 5.91 -5.62 -4.82
N ASP A 81 4.91 -5.51 -5.71
CA ASP A 81 3.49 -5.80 -5.41
C ASP A 81 3.01 -5.08 -4.15
N VAL A 82 3.41 -3.81 -3.98
CA VAL A 82 3.08 -3.03 -2.79
C VAL A 82 1.60 -2.65 -2.83
N LYS A 83 0.90 -2.91 -1.73
CA LYS A 83 -0.53 -2.63 -1.57
C LYS A 83 -0.79 -2.00 -0.21
N LEU A 84 -1.67 -1.00 -0.20
CA LEU A 84 -2.22 -0.40 0.99
C LEU A 84 -3.59 -1.04 1.28
N LYS A 85 -3.64 -1.86 2.33
CA LYS A 85 -4.81 -2.64 2.71
C LYS A 85 -5.46 -2.10 3.98
N ASP A 86 -6.79 -2.09 3.96
CA ASP A 86 -7.66 -1.55 5.01
C ASP A 86 -7.19 -0.19 5.58
N PRO A 87 -6.73 0.76 4.74
CA PRO A 87 -6.36 2.08 5.22
C PRO A 87 -7.58 2.78 5.85
N SER A 88 -7.33 3.43 6.97
CA SER A 88 -8.31 4.21 7.71
C SER A 88 -7.72 5.55 8.11
N MET A 89 -8.51 6.60 8.00
CA MET A 89 -8.20 7.94 8.49
C MET A 89 -9.28 8.38 9.47
N THR A 90 -8.90 8.51 10.74
CA THR A 90 -9.77 9.04 11.79
C THR A 90 -9.36 10.46 12.12
N ALA A 91 -10.31 11.39 12.12
CA ALA A 91 -10.10 12.75 12.60
C ALA A 91 -10.87 12.95 13.92
N THR A 92 -10.18 13.42 14.96
CA THR A 92 -10.78 13.82 16.24
C THR A 92 -10.45 15.27 16.52
N THR A 93 -11.44 16.02 17.01
CA THR A 93 -11.31 17.47 17.21
C THR A 93 -11.40 17.83 18.68
N TYR A 94 -10.53 18.75 19.11
CA TYR A 94 -10.42 19.24 20.48
C TYR A 94 -10.27 20.76 20.52
N THR A 95 -10.45 21.35 21.69
CA THR A 95 -10.24 22.79 21.92
C THR A 95 -8.77 23.19 21.99
N SER A 96 -7.85 22.24 22.15
CA SER A 96 -6.38 22.46 22.20
C SER A 96 -5.63 21.20 21.75
N CYS A 97 -4.41 21.37 21.23
CA CYS A 97 -3.50 20.28 20.89
C CYS A 97 -2.69 19.72 22.08
N SER A 98 -2.85 20.29 23.27
CA SER A 98 -2.17 19.87 24.51
C SER A 98 -3.11 19.17 25.50
N GLY A 99 -4.18 18.52 25.00
CA GLY A 99 -5.16 17.82 25.85
C GLY A 99 -6.44 18.61 26.12
N GLY A 100 -6.92 19.39 25.14
CA GLY A 100 -8.18 20.11 25.26
C GLY A 100 -9.42 19.20 25.36
N LYS A 101 -10.59 19.79 25.60
CA LYS A 101 -11.87 19.07 25.59
C LYS A 101 -12.27 18.72 24.15
N ARG A 102 -13.01 17.63 23.96
CA ARG A 102 -13.58 17.28 22.64
C ARG A 102 -14.44 18.44 22.14
N ALA A 103 -14.26 18.79 20.87
CA ALA A 103 -14.96 19.89 20.26
C ALA A 103 -15.64 19.43 18.97
N LYS A 104 -16.88 19.88 18.74
CA LYS A 104 -17.63 19.55 17.54
C LYS A 104 -17.23 20.48 16.39
N LEU A 105 -17.28 19.94 15.18
CA LEU A 105 -17.22 20.67 13.91
C LEU A 105 -18.60 20.59 13.27
N THR A 106 -18.96 21.54 12.41
CA THR A 106 -20.25 21.53 11.69
C THR A 106 -20.19 20.75 10.39
N LYS A 107 -19.01 20.68 9.78
CA LYS A 107 -18.71 19.92 8.56
C LYS A 107 -17.23 19.56 8.57
N LEU A 108 -16.88 18.44 7.94
CA LEU A 108 -15.50 18.01 7.76
C LEU A 108 -15.31 17.38 6.38
N GLN A 109 -14.25 17.77 5.68
CA GLN A 109 -13.78 17.08 4.49
C GLN A 109 -12.44 16.42 4.79
N LEU A 110 -12.36 15.15 4.43
CA LEU A 110 -11.23 14.27 4.70
C LEU A 110 -10.71 13.72 3.39
N THR A 111 -9.50 14.10 3.02
CA THR A 111 -8.79 13.56 1.86
C THR A 111 -7.50 12.90 2.32
N GLN A 112 -7.22 11.68 1.87
CA GLN A 112 -5.92 11.03 2.03
C GLN A 112 -5.32 10.75 0.66
N ARG A 113 -4.04 11.09 0.48
CA ARG A 113 -3.27 10.82 -0.73
C ARG A 113 -2.05 9.98 -0.39
N TRP A 114 -1.84 8.90 -1.13
CA TRP A 114 -0.74 7.96 -0.90
C TRP A 114 0.15 7.82 -2.14
N TYR A 115 1.46 7.90 -1.92
CA TYR A 115 2.48 7.72 -2.96
C TYR A 115 3.76 7.12 -2.36
N GLU A 116 4.58 6.47 -3.19
CA GLU A 116 5.85 5.89 -2.77
C GLU A 116 6.93 6.98 -2.64
N SER A 117 7.59 7.06 -1.48
CA SER A 117 8.47 8.20 -1.14
C SER A 117 9.94 7.85 -0.90
N THR A 118 10.31 6.60 -1.09
CA THR A 118 11.69 6.12 -0.91
C THR A 118 12.55 6.47 -2.12
N LYS A 119 12.04 6.23 -3.33
CA LYS A 119 12.76 6.46 -4.60
C LYS A 119 11.88 7.03 -5.72
N CYS A 120 10.59 7.25 -5.47
CA CYS A 120 9.63 7.71 -6.49
C CYS A 120 9.60 6.81 -7.73
N LYS A 121 9.80 5.50 -7.53
CA LYS A 121 9.88 4.47 -8.58
C LYS A 121 8.58 3.69 -8.73
N MET A 122 7.66 3.80 -7.78
CA MET A 122 6.34 3.18 -7.91
C MET A 122 5.28 4.21 -8.25
N ASN A 123 4.31 3.80 -9.06
CA ASN A 123 3.12 4.59 -9.39
C ASN A 123 1.90 3.93 -8.79
N ALA A 124 0.98 4.72 -8.24
CA ALA A 124 -0.30 4.18 -7.81
C ALA A 124 -1.05 3.56 -8.99
N LYS A 125 -1.53 2.33 -8.79
CA LYS A 125 -2.50 1.63 -9.61
C LYS A 125 -3.64 1.24 -8.70
N VAL A 126 -4.78 1.87 -8.91
CA VAL A 126 -5.97 1.56 -8.15
C VAL A 126 -6.74 0.48 -8.89
N ALA A 127 -7.13 -0.59 -8.20
CA ALA A 127 -8.20 -1.45 -8.68
C ALA A 127 -9.52 -0.72 -8.44
N VAL A 128 -10.31 -0.54 -9.49
CA VAL A 128 -11.59 0.22 -9.51
C VAL A 128 -12.39 0.03 -8.21
N GLY A 129 -12.81 1.13 -7.57
CA GLY A 129 -13.50 1.14 -6.28
C GLY A 129 -13.46 2.50 -5.57
N VAL A 130 -13.35 2.50 -4.23
CA VAL A 130 -13.40 3.69 -3.34
C VAL A 130 -12.16 4.61 -3.45
N TRP A 131 -11.24 4.28 -4.34
CA TRP A 131 -10.00 5.00 -4.59
C TRP A 131 -10.04 5.63 -5.97
N SER A 132 -9.54 6.85 -6.09
CA SER A 132 -9.26 7.49 -7.37
C SER A 132 -7.75 7.60 -7.59
N LEU A 133 -7.37 7.72 -8.87
CA LEU A 133 -6.00 8.06 -9.26
C LEU A 133 -5.93 9.56 -9.51
N SER A 134 -4.97 10.25 -8.91
CA SER A 134 -4.68 11.65 -9.20
C SER A 134 -3.24 11.84 -9.65
N VAL A 135 -3.03 12.70 -10.64
CA VAL A 135 -1.69 13.14 -11.10
C VAL A 135 -1.40 14.53 -10.55
N THR A 136 -1.66 14.73 -9.26
CA THR A 136 -1.30 15.99 -8.60
C THR A 136 0.21 15.96 -8.31
N PRO A 137 0.98 17.02 -8.58
CA PRO A 137 2.39 17.06 -8.21
C PRO A 137 2.55 16.76 -6.72
N THR A 138 3.29 15.70 -6.43
CA THR A 138 3.68 15.31 -5.09
C THR A 138 4.99 16.02 -4.75
N LEU A 139 5.11 16.54 -3.52
CA LEU A 139 6.25 17.39 -3.14
C LEU A 139 7.60 16.67 -3.30
N GLU A 140 7.64 15.36 -3.09
CA GLU A 140 8.88 14.57 -3.10
C GLU A 140 9.13 13.86 -4.43
N CYS A 141 8.08 13.62 -5.23
CA CYS A 141 8.15 12.75 -6.40
C CYS A 141 7.67 13.39 -7.70
N GLY A 142 7.35 14.69 -7.70
CA GLY A 142 6.87 15.41 -8.88
C GLY A 142 5.54 14.86 -9.39
N LYS A 143 5.39 14.76 -10.71
CA LYS A 143 4.14 14.34 -11.40
C LYS A 143 3.95 12.82 -11.38
N ARG A 144 3.70 12.24 -10.21
CA ARG A 144 3.43 10.80 -10.03
C ARG A 144 1.97 10.55 -9.67
N LYS A 145 1.46 9.39 -10.07
CA LYS A 145 0.11 8.94 -9.70
C LYS A 145 0.06 8.64 -8.21
N ALA A 146 -0.87 9.27 -7.51
CA ALA A 146 -1.19 9.00 -6.12
C ALA A 146 -2.55 8.31 -6.00
N ALA A 147 -2.66 7.38 -5.06
CA ALA A 147 -3.95 6.82 -4.67
C ALA A 147 -4.64 7.83 -3.75
N THR A 148 -5.81 8.31 -4.15
CA THR A 148 -6.55 9.35 -3.44
C THR A 148 -7.91 8.84 -2.99
N ARG A 149 -8.30 9.18 -1.76
CA ARG A 149 -9.66 9.00 -1.28
C ARG A 149 -10.12 10.27 -0.59
N ALA A 150 -11.33 10.71 -0.92
CA ALA A 150 -11.98 11.87 -0.32
C ALA A 150 -13.34 11.47 0.27
N THR A 151 -13.73 12.08 1.38
CA THR A 151 -15.05 11.93 1.98
C THR A 151 -15.45 13.24 2.66
N THR A 152 -16.69 13.65 2.46
CA THR A 152 -17.27 14.82 3.12
C THR A 152 -18.31 14.37 4.12
N TYR A 153 -18.25 14.92 5.33
CA TYR A 153 -19.22 14.72 6.40
C TYR A 153 -19.92 16.04 6.66
N ASN A 154 -21.25 16.06 6.55
CA ASN A 154 -22.09 17.23 6.80
C ASN A 154 -22.84 17.11 8.13
N GLU A 155 -22.20 16.50 9.13
CA GLU A 155 -22.79 16.23 10.44
C GLU A 155 -21.98 16.91 11.54
N THR A 156 -22.67 17.30 12.62
CA THR A 156 -22.02 18.00 13.73
C THR A 156 -21.42 17.02 14.75
N LEU A 157 -20.21 16.55 14.47
CA LEU A 157 -19.50 15.55 15.30
C LEU A 157 -18.13 16.07 15.78
N TRP A 158 -17.57 15.38 16.79
CA TRP A 158 -16.20 15.60 17.27
C TRP A 158 -15.21 14.55 16.73
N LYS A 159 -15.71 13.45 16.17
CA LYS A 159 -14.95 12.33 15.61
C LYS A 159 -15.55 11.93 14.26
N TYR A 160 -14.67 11.72 13.29
CA TYR A 160 -15.00 11.32 11.93
C TYR A 160 -14.05 10.20 11.50
N SER A 161 -14.53 9.23 10.74
CA SER A 161 -13.73 8.07 10.35
C SER A 161 -13.98 7.70 8.90
N GLN A 162 -12.94 7.84 8.08
CA GLN A 162 -12.90 7.35 6.72
C GLN A 162 -12.21 5.98 6.71
N SER A 163 -12.98 4.89 6.67
CA SER A 163 -12.47 3.52 6.59
C SER A 163 -12.64 2.92 5.19
N ASN A 164 -11.71 2.07 4.77
CA ASN A 164 -11.75 1.34 3.50
C ASN A 164 -12.00 -0.15 3.73
N SER A 165 -13.20 -0.64 3.44
CA SER A 165 -13.53 -2.08 3.35
C SER A 165 -13.49 -2.62 1.91
N GLY A 166 -12.82 -1.91 0.99
CA GLY A 166 -12.80 -2.22 -0.45
C GLY A 166 -11.43 -2.69 -0.96
N ARG A 167 -11.28 -2.73 -2.29
CA ARG A 167 -10.02 -3.15 -2.93
C ARG A 167 -8.85 -2.28 -2.45
N PRO A 168 -7.67 -2.88 -2.18
CA PRO A 168 -6.51 -2.14 -1.71
C PRO A 168 -5.97 -1.20 -2.80
N ALA A 169 -5.39 -0.08 -2.38
CA ALA A 169 -4.64 0.77 -3.31
C ALA A 169 -3.31 0.07 -3.62
N SER A 170 -3.08 -0.28 -4.88
CA SER A 170 -1.87 -0.98 -5.30
C SER A 170 -0.86 -0.01 -5.91
N PHE A 171 0.39 -0.40 -5.95
CA PHE A 171 1.46 0.38 -6.55
C PHE A 171 2.25 -0.51 -7.50
N ASP A 172 2.32 -0.08 -8.76
CA ASP A 172 3.11 -0.76 -9.79
C ASP A 172 4.54 -0.24 -9.77
N GLY A 173 5.49 -1.17 -9.91
CA GLY A 173 6.92 -0.89 -9.95
C GLY A 173 7.71 -1.68 -8.91
N MET A 174 8.96 -1.29 -8.73
CA MET A 174 9.87 -1.91 -7.78
C MET A 174 10.71 -0.83 -7.09
N VAL A 175 10.81 -0.92 -5.77
CA VAL A 175 11.76 -0.11 -4.98
C VAL A 175 12.92 -0.99 -4.59
N ARG A 176 14.13 -0.52 -4.90
CA ARG A 176 15.38 -1.09 -4.40
C ARG A 176 15.93 -0.18 -3.31
N VAL A 177 16.20 -0.75 -2.15
CA VAL A 177 16.90 -0.05 -1.06
C VAL A 177 18.15 -0.83 -0.69
N SER A 178 19.18 -0.09 -0.28
CA SER A 178 20.40 -0.71 0.21
C SER A 178 20.12 -1.58 1.43
N LEU A 179 20.92 -2.62 1.62
CA LEU A 179 20.82 -3.52 2.78
C LEU A 179 20.81 -2.79 4.13
N LYS A 180 21.47 -1.63 4.22
CA LYS A 180 21.54 -0.81 5.44
C LYS A 180 20.23 -0.11 5.79
N LYS A 181 19.34 0.15 4.82
CA LYS A 181 18.12 0.95 5.03
C LYS A 181 16.88 0.10 5.33
N GLU A 182 16.78 -1.11 4.75
CA GLU A 182 15.78 -2.18 5.00
C GLU A 182 14.28 -1.74 5.13
N LYS A 183 13.92 -0.52 4.72
CA LYS A 183 12.59 0.04 4.94
C LYS A 183 11.98 0.45 3.61
N LEU A 184 10.76 -0.01 3.37
CA LEU A 184 9.86 0.52 2.35
C LEU A 184 9.04 1.63 2.97
N CYS A 185 9.10 2.84 2.41
CA CYS A 185 8.31 3.98 2.88
C CYS A 185 7.28 4.43 1.84
N LEU A 186 6.05 4.63 2.30
CA LEU A 186 4.99 5.35 1.60
C LEU A 186 4.77 6.69 2.30
N SER A 187 4.59 7.76 1.53
CA SER A 187 4.13 9.04 2.04
C SER A 187 2.61 9.10 2.00
N ALA A 188 2.02 9.40 3.14
CA ALA A 188 0.61 9.72 3.29
C ALA A 188 0.48 11.23 3.46
N ARG A 189 -0.36 11.85 2.65
CA ARG A 189 -0.68 13.27 2.75
C ARG A 189 -2.17 13.42 3.08
N PRO A 190 -2.53 13.40 4.38
CA PRO A 190 -3.85 13.83 4.81
C PRO A 190 -4.04 15.31 4.48
N GLU A 191 -5.25 15.63 4.06
CA GLU A 191 -5.79 16.96 3.88
C GLU A 191 -7.14 17.01 4.59
N VAL A 192 -7.29 18.00 5.45
CA VAL A 192 -8.49 18.18 6.26
C VAL A 192 -8.99 19.59 6.05
N THR A 193 -10.25 19.71 5.67
CA THR A 193 -10.98 20.99 5.68
C THR A 193 -12.07 20.91 6.73
N ALA A 194 -11.90 21.65 7.81
CA ALA A 194 -12.85 21.70 8.92
C ALA A 194 -13.69 22.97 8.85
N TYR A 195 -14.93 22.86 9.32
CA TYR A 195 -15.87 23.97 9.40
C TYR A 195 -16.41 24.10 10.82
N VAL A 196 -16.53 25.34 11.29
CA VAL A 196 -17.24 25.69 12.53
C VAL A 196 -18.14 26.87 12.21
N LYS A 197 -19.45 26.62 12.14
CA LYS A 197 -20.45 27.61 11.72
C LYS A 197 -20.06 28.16 10.33
N GLY A 198 -19.93 29.48 10.19
CA GLY A 198 -19.54 30.15 8.94
C GLY A 198 -18.03 30.23 8.67
N ALA A 199 -17.18 29.72 9.56
CA ALA A 199 -15.73 29.72 9.36
C ALA A 199 -15.22 28.35 8.91
N SER A 200 -14.18 28.35 8.07
CA SER A 200 -13.49 27.14 7.62
C SER A 200 -11.99 27.32 7.64
N ASP A 201 -11.26 26.22 7.76
CA ASP A 201 -9.81 26.21 7.63
C ASP A 201 -9.35 24.84 7.09
N SER A 202 -8.26 24.85 6.33
CA SER A 202 -7.74 23.70 5.59
C SER A 202 -6.28 23.49 5.86
N TRP A 203 -5.89 22.24 6.10
CA TRP A 203 -4.49 21.89 6.35
C TRP A 203 -4.12 20.61 5.65
N THR A 204 -2.82 20.51 5.37
CA THR A 204 -2.22 19.30 4.85
C THR A 204 -0.87 19.08 5.52
N LYS A 205 -0.56 17.83 5.86
CA LYS A 205 0.74 17.47 6.44
C LYS A 205 1.16 16.10 5.96
N THR A 206 2.30 16.03 5.28
CA THR A 206 2.84 14.75 4.82
C THR A 206 3.46 13.98 6.00
N VAL A 207 3.15 12.69 6.10
CA VAL A 207 3.81 11.75 7.02
C VAL A 207 4.35 10.55 6.25
N LYS A 208 5.49 10.03 6.69
CA LYS A 208 6.08 8.81 6.14
C LYS A 208 5.68 7.62 6.97
N VAL A 209 5.12 6.62 6.30
CA VAL A 209 4.82 5.30 6.85
C VAL A 209 5.87 4.34 6.31
N CYS A 210 6.75 3.85 7.18
CA CYS A 210 7.83 2.96 6.79
C CYS A 210 7.65 1.59 7.44
N VAL A 211 7.79 0.54 6.63
CA VAL A 211 7.70 -0.86 7.08
C VAL A 211 8.99 -1.59 6.73
N LYS A 212 9.39 -2.52 7.61
CA LYS A 212 10.45 -3.50 7.37
C LYS A 212 9.84 -4.85 7.03
N ARG A 213 10.63 -5.74 6.44
CA ARG A 213 10.29 -7.17 6.38
C ARG A 213 10.08 -7.76 7.78
#